data_AF-A0AAU2V530-F1
#
_entry.id   AF-A0AAU2V530-F1
#
_cell.length_a   1.000
_cell.length_b   1.000
_cell.length_c   1.000
_cell.angle_alpha   90.00
_cell.angle_beta   90.00
_cell.angle_gamma   90.00
#
_symmetry.space_group_name_H-M   'P 1'
#
loop_
_entity.id
_entity.type
_entity.pdbx_description
1 polymer ?
#
loop_
_entity_poly.entity_id
_entity_poly.type
_entity_poly.pdbx_seq_one_letter_code
_entity_poly.pdbx_strand_id
1 'polypeptide(L)'
;MGSLYATHRLLPVPSVVEDAFPRVIAEAGLHGPATLGSDRGGIPEAIDGGGLVLPHDDPGAWAKAGTPARGPSGVDLGCAKKAYS
;
A
#
# COMPACT_ATOMS: atom_id res chain seq x y z
N MET A 1 9.67 -16.68 -1.08
CA MET A 1 9.36 -15.42 -0.38
C MET A 1 7.90 -15.25 0.05
N GLY A 2 6.98 -16.23 -0.14
CA GLY A 2 5.56 -16.02 0.16
C GLY A 2 5.19 -15.94 1.66
N SER A 3 5.97 -16.55 2.56
CA SER A 3 5.60 -16.62 3.99
C SER A 3 5.55 -15.24 4.67
N LEU A 4 6.41 -14.30 4.29
CA LEU A 4 6.43 -12.95 4.88
C LEU A 4 5.23 -12.13 4.42
N TYR A 5 4.95 -12.08 3.12
CA TYR A 5 3.80 -11.35 2.60
C TYR A 5 2.47 -11.94 3.03
N ALA A 6 2.34 -13.28 3.08
CA ALA A 6 1.10 -13.95 3.49
C ALA A 6 0.76 -13.77 4.98
N THR A 7 1.75 -13.44 5.83
CA THR A 7 1.53 -13.26 7.28
C THR A 7 1.19 -11.81 7.65
N HIS A 8 1.36 -10.86 6.72
CA HIS A 8 1.11 -9.44 6.93
C HIS A 8 -0.09 -8.97 6.10
N ARG A 9 -0.78 -7.94 6.59
CA ARG A 9 -1.97 -7.36 5.92
C ARG A 9 -1.66 -6.11 5.10
N LEU A 10 -0.51 -5.50 5.35
CA LEU A 10 -0.13 -4.19 4.82
C LEU A 10 1.37 -4.16 4.54
N LEU A 11 1.76 -3.63 3.37
CA LEU A 11 3.14 -3.34 2.99
C LEU A 11 3.33 -1.82 2.81
N PRO A 12 4.05 -1.12 3.70
CA PRO A 12 4.48 0.25 3.47
C PRO A 12 5.74 0.32 2.60
N VAL A 13 5.73 1.19 1.59
CA VAL A 13 6.83 1.52 0.68
C VAL A 13 7.04 3.04 0.66
N PRO A 14 7.62 3.63 1.73
CA PRO A 14 7.78 5.08 1.90
C PRO A 14 9.04 5.60 1.20
N SER A 15 9.21 5.28 -0.10
CA SER A 15 10.40 5.72 -0.83
C SER A 15 10.41 7.24 -0.98
N VAL A 16 11.55 7.88 -0.68
CA VAL A 16 11.78 9.31 -0.96
C VAL A 16 12.47 9.54 -2.31
N VAL A 17 13.02 8.47 -2.90
CA VAL A 17 13.69 8.47 -4.20
C VAL A 17 12.78 7.88 -5.28
N GLU A 18 13.05 8.24 -6.54
CA GLU A 18 12.36 7.67 -7.69
C GLU A 18 12.70 6.17 -7.79
N ASP A 19 11.70 5.30 -7.62
CA ASP A 19 11.82 3.87 -7.87
C ASP A 19 11.19 3.55 -9.22
N ALA A 20 11.97 3.10 -10.20
CA ALA A 20 11.46 2.89 -11.56
C ALA A 20 10.50 1.69 -11.67
N PHE A 21 10.69 0.65 -10.86
CA PHE A 21 9.85 -0.55 -10.89
C PHE A 21 9.97 -1.32 -9.57
N PRO A 22 9.21 -0.94 -8.53
CA PRO A 22 9.33 -1.51 -7.20
C PRO A 22 8.76 -2.94 -7.17
N ARG A 23 9.61 -3.93 -7.42
CA ARG A 23 9.24 -5.36 -7.44
C ARG A 23 8.53 -5.81 -6.16
N VAL A 24 8.84 -5.20 -5.01
CA VAL A 24 8.19 -5.51 -3.73
C VAL A 24 6.67 -5.28 -3.74
N ILE A 25 6.18 -4.33 -4.55
CA ILE A 25 4.75 -4.05 -4.71
C ILE A 25 4.10 -5.12 -5.59
N ALA A 26 4.76 -5.52 -6.68
CA ALA A 26 4.31 -6.63 -7.51
C ALA A 26 4.26 -7.94 -6.71
N GLU A 27 5.27 -8.21 -5.88
CA GLU A 27 5.28 -9.36 -4.99
C GLU A 27 4.15 -9.29 -3.95
N ALA A 28 3.87 -8.12 -3.37
CA ALA A 28 2.73 -7.94 -2.45
C ALA A 28 1.39 -8.23 -3.13
N GLY A 29 1.17 -7.70 -4.34
CA GLY A 29 -0.05 -7.93 -5.12
C GLY A 29 -0.31 -9.42 -5.42
N LEU A 30 0.75 -10.22 -5.60
CA LEU A 30 0.64 -11.66 -5.81
C LEU A 30 0.35 -12.46 -4.53
N HIS A 31 0.64 -11.90 -3.36
CA HIS A 31 0.56 -12.62 -2.08
C HIS A 31 -0.50 -12.08 -1.10
N GLY A 32 -1.19 -10.99 -1.45
CA GLY A 32 -2.39 -10.51 -0.75
C GLY A 32 -2.29 -9.22 0.10
N PRO A 33 -1.16 -8.78 0.66
CA PRO A 33 -1.16 -7.56 1.47
C PRO A 33 -1.46 -6.32 0.63
N ALA A 34 -2.30 -5.44 1.17
CA ALA A 34 -2.51 -4.12 0.58
C ALA A 34 -1.22 -3.29 0.67
N THR A 35 -0.95 -2.45 -0.32
CA THR A 35 0.28 -1.63 -0.34
C THR A 35 -0.01 -0.17 0.00
N LEU A 36 0.82 0.47 0.81
CA LEU A 36 0.90 1.93 0.91
C LEU A 36 2.21 2.36 0.25
N GLY A 37 2.17 3.09 -0.86
CA GLY A 37 3.36 3.54 -1.56
C GLY A 37 3.46 5.05 -1.62
N SER A 38 4.67 5.56 -1.76
CA SER A 38 4.88 6.98 -2.03
C SER A 38 4.51 7.37 -3.45
N ASP A 39 4.36 8.67 -3.69
CA ASP A 39 4.13 9.29 -4.99
C ASP A 39 5.40 9.42 -5.86
N ARG A 40 6.38 8.54 -5.65
CA ARG A 40 7.70 8.60 -6.33
C ARG A 40 7.85 7.52 -7.39
N GLY A 41 8.48 7.88 -8.50
CA GLY A 41 8.84 7.00 -9.59
C GLY A 41 7.64 6.26 -10.15
N GLY A 42 7.84 4.98 -10.45
CA GLY A 42 6.84 4.01 -10.88
C GLY A 42 6.05 3.36 -9.75
N ILE A 43 6.12 3.88 -8.51
CA ILE A 43 5.34 3.34 -7.38
C ILE A 43 3.83 3.48 -7.60
N PRO A 44 3.30 4.64 -8.05
CA PRO A 44 1.87 4.78 -8.34
C PRO A 44 1.36 3.75 -9.36
N GLU A 45 2.14 3.51 -10.41
CA GLU A 45 1.84 2.55 -11.48
C GLU A 45 1.93 1.11 -10.98
N ALA A 46 2.90 0.80 -10.12
CA ALA A 46 3.06 -0.54 -9.56
C ALA A 46 1.93 -0.91 -8.57
N ILE A 47 1.31 0.08 -7.92
CA ILE A 47 0.19 -0.15 -6.99
C ILE A 47 -1.08 -0.56 -7.73
N ASP A 48 -1.37 0.03 -8.90
CA ASP A 48 -2.51 -0.30 -9.77
C ASP A 48 -3.84 -0.60 -9.03
N GLY A 49 -4.15 0.20 -8.00
CA GLY A 49 -5.37 0.05 -7.19
C GLY A 49 -5.37 -1.08 -6.14
N GLY A 50 -4.28 -1.83 -5.99
CA GLY A 50 -4.04 -2.78 -4.90
C GLY A 50 -3.64 -2.14 -3.56
N GLY A 51 -3.80 -0.83 -3.42
CA GLY A 51 -3.23 -0.05 -2.33
C GLY A 51 -3.58 1.43 -2.38
N LEU A 52 -2.83 2.25 -1.63
CA LEU A 52 -2.94 3.71 -1.60
C LEU A 52 -1.58 4.33 -1.95
N VAL A 53 -1.62 5.40 -2.75
CA VAL A 53 -0.49 6.29 -2.99
C VAL A 53 -0.58 7.46 -2.03
N LEU A 54 0.52 7.77 -1.34
CA LEU A 54 0.62 8.82 -0.34
C LEU A 54 1.75 9.79 -0.69
N PRO A 55 1.66 11.08 -0.35
CA PRO A 55 2.78 12.00 -0.49
C PRO A 55 3.99 11.50 0.29
N HIS A 56 5.17 11.46 -0.35
CA HIS A 56 6.41 10.99 0.31
C HIS A 56 6.85 11.88 1.48
N ASP A 57 6.43 13.14 1.51
CA ASP A 57 6.84 14.18 2.46
C ASP A 57 5.76 14.54 3.50
N ASP A 58 4.66 13.78 3.57
CA ASP A 58 3.61 13.96 4.58
C ASP A 58 3.52 12.78 5.57
N PRO A 59 4.32 12.77 6.64
CA PRO A 59 4.22 11.76 7.70
C PRO A 59 2.82 11.62 8.32
N GLY A 60 2.00 12.68 8.29
CA GLY A 60 0.63 12.67 8.79
C GLY A 60 -0.29 11.82 7.94
N ALA A 61 -0.14 11.85 6.62
CA ALA A 61 -0.85 10.96 5.69
C ALA A 61 -0.49 9.49 5.95
N TRP A 62 0.80 9.19 6.13
CA TRP A 62 1.29 7.83 6.44
C TRP A 62 0.75 7.29 7.76
N ALA A 63 0.77 8.11 8.83
CA ALA A 63 0.24 7.72 10.13
C ALA A 63 -1.27 7.41 10.08
N LYS A 64 -2.04 8.23 9.35
CA LYS A 64 -3.48 8.01 9.16
C LYS A 64 -3.76 6.73 8.37
N ALA A 65 -3.01 6.48 7.30
CA ALA A 65 -3.20 5.33 6.42
C ALA A 65 -2.76 4.00 7.07
N GLY A 66 -1.72 4.01 7.90
CA GLY A 66 -1.21 2.82 8.60
C GLY A 66 -2.10 2.32 9.74
N THR A 67 -3.14 3.09 10.12
CA THR A 67 -4.08 2.69 11.17
C THR A 67 -5.21 1.86 10.54
N PRO A 68 -5.33 0.55 10.82
CA PRO A 68 -6.38 -0.26 10.24
C PRO A 68 -7.76 0.23 10.71
N ALA A 69 -8.60 0.66 9.78
CA ALA A 69 -10.02 0.90 10.03
C ALA A 69 -10.68 -0.46 10.30
N ARG A 70 -10.83 -0.81 11.58
CA ARG A 70 -11.47 -2.07 11.99
C ARG A 70 -12.98 -1.97 11.74
N GLY A 71 -13.44 -2.44 10.59
CA GLY A 71 -14.86 -2.70 10.35
C GLY A 71 -15.35 -3.93 11.16
N PRO A 72 -16.64 -4.01 11.52
CA PRO A 72 -17.20 -5.08 12.35
C PRO A 72 -17.21 -6.49 11.70
N SER A 73 -16.83 -6.62 10.43
CA SER A 73 -16.88 -7.87 9.66
C SER A 73 -15.50 -8.42 9.21
N GLY A 74 -14.38 -7.86 9.68
CA GLY A 74 -13.05 -8.45 9.45
C GLY A 74 -12.59 -8.49 7.98
N VAL A 75 -13.21 -7.69 7.09
CA VAL A 75 -12.82 -7.59 5.69
C VAL A 75 -11.74 -6.51 5.55
N ASP A 76 -10.49 -6.94 5.36
CA ASP A 76 -9.31 -6.11 5.09
C ASP A 76 -9.44 -5.38 3.75
N LEU A 77 -9.30 -4.05 3.74
CA LEU A 77 -8.94 -3.10 2.65
C LEU A 77 -9.41 -3.34 1.19
N GLY A 78 -10.31 -4.28 0.92
CA GLY A 78 -10.93 -4.53 -0.39
C GLY A 78 -11.87 -3.42 -0.89
N CYS A 79 -11.78 -2.21 -0.34
CA CYS A 79 -12.66 -1.09 -0.64
C CYS A 79 -11.93 0.27 -0.75
N ALA A 80 -10.61 0.28 -0.99
CA ALA A 80 -9.90 1.53 -1.34
C ALA A 80 -10.42 2.19 -2.65
N LYS A 81 -11.37 1.56 -3.36
CA LYS A 81 -12.08 2.15 -4.51
C LYS A 81 -13.07 3.29 -4.17
N LYS A 82 -13.32 3.67 -2.91
CA LYS A 82 -14.42 4.62 -2.60
C LYS A 82 -14.20 5.70 -1.52
N ALA A 83 -13.00 5.91 -1.00
CA ALA A 83 -12.80 6.83 0.13
C ALA A 83 -12.33 8.25 -0.23
N TYR A 84 -11.98 8.53 -1.49
CA TYR A 84 -11.51 9.85 -1.95
C TYR A 84 -12.10 10.19 -3.33
N SER A 85 -13.42 10.34 -3.40
CA SER A 85 -14.12 11.05 -4.48
C SER A 85 -15.00 12.13 -3.89
#